data_AF-A0A8H6I908-F1
#
_entry.id   AF-A0A8H6I908-F1
#
_cell.length_a   1.000
_cell.length_b   1.000
_cell.length_c   1.000
_cell.angle_alpha   90.00
_cell.angle_beta   90.00
_cell.angle_gamma   90.00
#
_symmetry.space_group_name_H-M   'P 1'
#
loop_
_entity.id
_entity.type
_entity.pdbx_description
1 polymer ?
#
loop_
_entity_poly.entity_id
_entity_poly.type
_entity_poly.pdbx_seq_one_letter_code
_entity_poly.pdbx_strand_id
1 'polypeptide(L)'
;MTMRGILRALGVLAIAIKVRGQTPEFIGELLLQPQINNQKCLTAQANSDGSPVVLQTCTGSPNQKWVFRDGNVVVFGNKCLDVKKGLNQDGTKLQVWACIANNANQQWYYSKWDNTLGWTGTGKCVDVDGGNQADGTLIQIWGCYNRLPNQIWSAGYLINALPIKSQDGQFGTNNCGTGTDQAANCQTSWINSATDFCLWAPPHPGAIGDTEREAVAWCTKSGRGSRTIPNGTLQGVHFVRTPEYVQITGVGDFTKLNIPSGDGGGELDNRGADGKGNPIGGLLYGSTFGLNLQYHEWTEFISDKEFCIRACIGPRSKELCNHIYDVMGCHWNIPANYGGGVFEECAGDAAIPMGVYGTSTWFQGVEPTPTAQPAPASSSCTTIPTIGVSPLRRRAAEPVDWAGLPESLERRYTFPRFPNATPMPLPVKS
;
A
#
# COMPACT_ATOMS: atom_id res chain seq x y z
N MET A 1 34.93 -40.42 -57.51
CA MET A 1 34.57 -40.87 -56.15
C MET A 1 33.92 -39.68 -55.45
N THR A 2 32.59 -39.65 -55.42
CA THR A 2 31.78 -38.52 -54.94
C THR A 2 31.46 -38.67 -53.46
N MET A 3 31.95 -37.74 -52.62
CA MET A 3 31.60 -37.67 -51.19
C MET A 3 30.21 -37.04 -51.02
N ARG A 4 29.27 -37.81 -50.44
CA ARG A 4 27.96 -37.32 -49.97
C ARG A 4 28.10 -36.78 -48.55
N GLY A 5 27.80 -35.50 -48.35
CA GLY A 5 27.63 -34.89 -47.03
C GLY A 5 26.25 -35.23 -46.44
N ILE A 6 26.24 -35.67 -45.18
CA ILE A 6 25.02 -35.90 -44.39
C ILE A 6 24.72 -34.63 -43.60
N LEU A 7 23.65 -33.91 -43.96
CA LEU A 7 23.10 -32.84 -43.13
C LEU A 7 22.34 -33.47 -41.95
N ARG A 8 22.79 -33.24 -40.71
CA ARG A 8 22.01 -33.52 -39.51
C ARG A 8 21.16 -32.29 -39.19
N ALA A 9 19.84 -32.43 -39.27
CA ALA A 9 18.89 -31.43 -38.81
C ALA A 9 18.89 -31.40 -37.26
N LEU A 10 19.37 -30.29 -36.68
CA LEU A 10 19.19 -29.97 -35.27
C LEU A 10 17.79 -29.35 -35.10
N GLY A 11 16.83 -30.14 -34.62
CA GLY A 11 15.53 -29.64 -34.21
C GLY A 11 15.67 -28.81 -32.94
N VAL A 12 15.36 -27.52 -33.01
CA VAL A 12 15.25 -26.64 -31.83
C VAL A 12 13.92 -26.92 -31.16
N LEU A 13 13.94 -27.61 -30.02
CA LEU A 13 12.78 -27.77 -29.16
C LEU A 13 12.55 -26.42 -28.44
N ALA A 14 11.59 -25.64 -28.93
CA ALA A 14 11.15 -24.42 -28.24
C ALA A 14 10.43 -24.81 -26.94
N ILE A 15 11.14 -24.71 -25.81
CA ILE A 15 10.50 -24.77 -24.49
C ILE A 15 9.73 -23.47 -24.32
N ALA A 16 8.41 -23.52 -24.52
CA ALA A 16 7.53 -22.41 -24.20
C ALA A 16 7.51 -22.24 -22.67
N ILE A 17 8.34 -21.33 -22.16
CA ILE A 17 8.22 -20.85 -20.78
C ILE A 17 6.87 -20.11 -20.73
N LYS A 18 5.86 -20.74 -20.14
CA LYS A 18 4.63 -20.06 -19.73
C LYS A 18 5.04 -19.06 -18.64
N VAL A 19 5.34 -17.82 -19.03
CA VAL A 19 5.39 -16.71 -18.09
C VAL A 19 3.97 -16.54 -17.58
N ARG A 20 3.69 -17.02 -16.37
CA ARG A 20 2.42 -16.70 -15.71
C ARG A 20 2.36 -15.19 -15.58
N GLY A 21 1.23 -14.59 -15.96
CA GLY A 21 0.98 -13.18 -15.68
C GLY A 21 1.17 -12.94 -14.18
N GLN A 22 1.95 -11.92 -13.85
CA GLN A 22 2.19 -11.54 -12.47
C GLN A 22 0.86 -11.19 -11.78
N THR A 23 0.71 -11.53 -10.50
CA THR A 23 -0.46 -11.24 -9.67
C THR A 23 -0.04 -10.39 -8.47
N PRO A 24 -0.97 -9.78 -7.71
CA PRO A 24 -0.64 -9.27 -6.39
C PRO A 24 -0.03 -10.37 -5.53
N GLU A 25 0.88 -9.98 -4.62
CA GLU A 25 1.46 -10.91 -3.64
C GLU A 25 0.45 -11.26 -2.53
N PHE A 26 -0.56 -10.42 -2.35
CA PHE A 26 -1.71 -10.72 -1.49
C PHE A 26 -2.58 -11.83 -2.11
N ILE A 27 -3.06 -12.74 -1.25
CA ILE A 27 -3.79 -13.95 -1.66
C ILE A 27 -5.28 -13.88 -1.33
N GLY A 28 -6.08 -14.69 -2.03
CA GLY A 28 -7.51 -14.84 -1.74
C GLY A 28 -8.37 -13.73 -2.38
N GLU A 29 -9.41 -13.31 -1.65
CA GLU A 29 -10.35 -12.28 -2.09
C GLU A 29 -9.80 -10.88 -1.77
N LEU A 30 -9.48 -10.11 -2.80
CA LEU A 30 -8.83 -8.81 -2.69
C LEU A 30 -9.80 -7.68 -3.06
N LEU A 31 -9.71 -6.58 -2.33
CA LEU A 31 -10.15 -5.29 -2.84
C LEU A 31 -9.09 -4.74 -3.80
N LEU A 32 -9.53 -4.05 -4.85
CA LEU A 32 -8.68 -3.27 -5.73
C LEU A 32 -9.06 -1.79 -5.57
N GLN A 33 -8.15 -1.00 -5.00
CA GLN A 33 -8.39 0.38 -4.60
C GLN A 33 -7.47 1.30 -5.39
N PRO A 34 -7.99 2.31 -6.11
CA PRO A 34 -7.12 3.17 -6.90
C PRO A 34 -6.33 4.11 -5.99
N GLN A 35 -5.07 4.38 -6.33
CA GLN A 35 -4.19 5.23 -5.53
C GLN A 35 -4.73 6.66 -5.38
N ILE A 36 -5.46 7.15 -6.38
CA ILE A 36 -6.12 8.46 -6.31
C ILE A 36 -7.13 8.57 -5.16
N ASN A 37 -7.73 7.45 -4.72
CA ASN A 37 -8.63 7.39 -3.57
C ASN A 37 -8.78 5.94 -3.07
N ASN A 38 -8.04 5.60 -2.02
CA ASN A 38 -8.05 4.25 -1.44
C ASN A 38 -9.31 3.93 -0.62
N GLN A 39 -10.27 4.85 -0.47
CA GLN A 39 -11.61 4.53 0.09
C GLN A 39 -12.58 3.99 -0.97
N LYS A 40 -12.19 4.03 -2.24
CA LYS A 40 -12.97 3.51 -3.36
C LYS A 40 -12.42 2.17 -3.83
N CYS A 41 -13.30 1.35 -4.39
CA CYS A 41 -13.04 -0.02 -4.80
C CYS A 41 -13.54 -0.27 -6.22
N LEU A 42 -12.78 -1.06 -6.98
CA LEU A 42 -13.23 -1.67 -8.23
C LEU A 42 -14.43 -2.57 -7.93
N THR A 43 -15.58 -2.28 -8.55
CA THR A 43 -16.85 -2.88 -8.17
C THR A 43 -17.62 -3.36 -9.39
N ALA A 44 -18.03 -4.63 -9.41
CA ALA A 44 -19.00 -5.13 -10.39
C ALA A 44 -20.40 -4.67 -9.98
N GLN A 45 -21.14 -4.01 -10.86
CA GLN A 45 -22.44 -3.44 -10.49
C GLN A 45 -23.51 -4.50 -10.20
N ALA A 46 -23.46 -5.65 -10.89
CA ALA A 46 -24.35 -6.79 -10.72
C ALA A 46 -23.68 -8.11 -11.12
N ASN A 47 -24.23 -9.24 -10.65
CA ASN A 47 -23.81 -10.59 -11.05
C ASN A 47 -24.55 -11.05 -12.33
N SER A 48 -24.30 -10.34 -13.43
CA SER A 48 -24.85 -10.66 -14.75
C SER A 48 -23.85 -10.30 -15.85
N ASP A 49 -23.91 -11.03 -16.97
CA ASP A 49 -23.02 -10.76 -18.11
C ASP A 49 -23.29 -9.37 -18.69
N GLY A 50 -22.21 -8.63 -18.94
CA GLY A 50 -22.27 -7.26 -19.45
C GLY A 50 -22.54 -6.21 -18.38
N SER A 51 -22.66 -6.60 -17.10
CA SER A 51 -22.77 -5.63 -16.02
C SER A 51 -21.52 -4.73 -15.98
N PRO A 52 -21.67 -3.40 -15.86
CA PRO A 52 -20.54 -2.49 -15.76
C PRO A 52 -19.64 -2.78 -14.56
N VAL A 53 -18.36 -2.43 -14.72
CA VAL A 53 -17.43 -2.27 -13.60
C VAL A 53 -17.27 -0.78 -13.32
N VAL A 54 -17.46 -0.41 -12.06
CA VAL A 54 -17.52 0.98 -11.59
C VAL A 54 -16.58 1.20 -10.41
N LEU A 55 -16.29 2.47 -10.15
CA LEU A 55 -15.74 2.93 -8.91
C LEU A 55 -16.87 3.10 -7.88
N GLN A 56 -16.72 2.50 -6.70
CA GLN A 56 -17.70 2.64 -5.62
C GLN A 56 -16.98 2.67 -4.28
N THR A 57 -17.54 3.37 -3.28
CA THR A 57 -17.11 3.28 -1.88
C THR A 57 -16.93 1.83 -1.44
N CYS A 58 -15.79 1.53 -0.80
CA CYS A 58 -15.48 0.19 -0.33
C CYS A 58 -16.44 -0.22 0.80
N THR A 59 -17.11 -1.36 0.64
CA THR A 59 -18.04 -1.97 1.60
C THR A 59 -17.62 -3.39 1.98
N GLY A 60 -16.77 -4.03 1.17
CA GLY A 60 -16.39 -5.44 1.34
C GLY A 60 -17.46 -6.40 0.84
N SER A 61 -18.47 -5.89 0.14
CA SER A 61 -19.52 -6.71 -0.49
C SER A 61 -18.91 -7.67 -1.53
N PRO A 62 -19.53 -8.83 -1.80
CA PRO A 62 -18.99 -9.83 -2.73
C PRO A 62 -18.68 -9.31 -4.14
N ASN A 63 -19.33 -8.23 -4.57
CA ASN A 63 -19.10 -7.59 -5.87
C ASN A 63 -17.86 -6.68 -5.93
N GLN A 64 -17.14 -6.52 -4.82
CA GLN A 64 -15.88 -5.77 -4.71
C GLN A 64 -14.68 -6.69 -4.46
N LYS A 65 -14.93 -8.00 -4.37
CA LYS A 65 -13.94 -9.00 -4.01
C LYS A 65 -13.45 -9.73 -5.25
N TRP A 66 -12.18 -9.54 -5.56
CA TRP A 66 -11.55 -10.04 -6.78
C TRP A 66 -10.49 -11.09 -6.44
N VAL A 67 -10.47 -12.16 -7.21
CA VAL A 67 -9.50 -13.26 -7.10
C VAL A 67 -8.69 -13.33 -8.38
N PHE A 68 -7.36 -13.29 -8.27
CA PHE A 68 -6.47 -13.46 -9.40
C PHE A 68 -6.19 -14.95 -9.62
N ARG A 69 -6.54 -15.48 -10.80
CA ARG A 69 -6.33 -16.89 -11.13
C ARG A 69 -6.08 -17.06 -12.62
N ASP A 70 -4.95 -17.66 -12.98
CA ASP A 70 -4.63 -18.06 -14.35
C ASP A 70 -4.79 -16.92 -15.38
N GLY A 71 -4.39 -15.70 -15.00
CA GLY A 71 -4.52 -14.50 -15.83
C GLY A 71 -5.91 -13.85 -15.79
N ASN A 72 -6.92 -14.49 -15.20
CA ASN A 72 -8.21 -13.88 -14.97
C ASN A 72 -8.26 -13.10 -13.65
N VAL A 73 -9.10 -12.06 -13.61
CA VAL A 73 -9.48 -11.32 -12.40
C VAL A 73 -10.96 -11.61 -12.15
N VAL A 74 -11.23 -12.49 -11.20
CA VAL A 74 -12.52 -13.16 -11.01
C VAL A 74 -13.31 -12.51 -9.88
N VAL A 75 -14.60 -12.30 -10.08
CA VAL A 75 -15.57 -11.83 -9.08
C VAL A 75 -16.79 -12.77 -9.06
N PHE A 76 -17.49 -12.87 -7.93
CA PHE A 76 -18.61 -13.82 -7.72
C PHE A 76 -18.25 -15.31 -7.93
N GLY A 77 -16.96 -15.64 -8.04
CA GLY A 77 -16.46 -17.00 -8.28
C GLY A 77 -16.57 -17.51 -9.72
N ASN A 78 -17.38 -16.88 -10.58
CA ASN A 78 -17.60 -17.33 -11.97
C ASN A 78 -17.66 -16.22 -13.02
N LYS A 79 -17.49 -14.94 -12.63
CA LYS A 79 -17.41 -13.80 -13.53
C LYS A 79 -16.00 -13.26 -13.57
N CYS A 80 -15.59 -12.77 -14.73
CA CYS A 80 -14.25 -12.26 -15.00
C CYS A 80 -14.32 -10.80 -15.44
N LEU A 81 -13.34 -10.00 -15.02
CA LEU A 81 -13.11 -8.65 -15.55
C LEU A 81 -12.86 -8.75 -17.06
N ASP A 82 -13.65 -8.03 -17.84
CA ASP A 82 -13.77 -8.23 -19.28
C ASP A 82 -13.73 -6.87 -20.00
N VAL A 83 -12.88 -6.78 -21.03
CA VAL A 83 -12.89 -5.65 -21.96
C VAL A 83 -14.08 -5.81 -22.90
N LYS A 84 -15.04 -4.89 -22.82
CA LYS A 84 -16.28 -4.96 -23.60
C LYS A 84 -16.00 -5.11 -25.10
N LYS A 85 -16.52 -6.19 -25.68
CA LYS A 85 -16.33 -6.58 -27.10
C LYS A 85 -14.87 -6.83 -27.51
N GLY A 86 -13.91 -6.86 -26.59
CA GLY A 86 -12.48 -6.97 -26.89
C GLY A 86 -11.93 -5.78 -27.68
N LEU A 87 -12.56 -4.61 -27.57
CA LEU A 87 -12.18 -3.45 -28.36
C LEU A 87 -10.92 -2.79 -27.77
N ASN A 88 -9.81 -2.85 -28.49
CA ASN A 88 -8.56 -2.17 -28.10
C ASN A 88 -8.58 -0.69 -28.51
N GLN A 89 -9.43 0.09 -27.84
CA GLN A 89 -9.52 1.54 -27.98
C GLN A 89 -9.53 2.17 -26.58
N ASP A 90 -8.80 3.26 -26.43
CA ASP A 90 -8.84 4.06 -25.21
C ASP A 90 -10.27 4.49 -24.91
N GLY A 91 -10.68 4.31 -23.66
CA GLY A 91 -12.04 4.60 -23.22
C GLY A 91 -13.01 3.43 -23.33
N THR A 92 -12.58 2.27 -23.84
CA THR A 92 -13.41 1.06 -23.84
C THR A 92 -13.72 0.67 -22.41
N LYS A 93 -15.01 0.62 -22.06
CA LYS A 93 -15.46 0.35 -20.70
C LYS A 93 -15.30 -1.11 -20.32
N LEU A 94 -14.98 -1.34 -19.06
CA LEU A 94 -14.93 -2.67 -18.47
C LEU A 94 -16.31 -3.13 -18.02
N GLN A 95 -16.50 -4.42 -18.13
CA GLN A 95 -17.68 -5.13 -17.68
C GLN A 95 -17.25 -6.41 -16.97
N VAL A 96 -18.21 -7.10 -16.37
CA VAL A 96 -18.03 -8.50 -15.99
C VAL A 96 -18.74 -9.41 -16.97
N TRP A 97 -18.14 -10.57 -17.22
CA TRP A 97 -18.70 -11.59 -18.09
C TRP A 97 -18.38 -12.98 -17.53
N ALA A 98 -19.12 -14.00 -17.91
CA ALA A 98 -18.77 -15.39 -17.60
C ALA A 98 -17.29 -15.63 -17.93
N CYS A 99 -16.58 -16.27 -17.01
CA CYS A 99 -15.18 -16.61 -17.23
C CYS A 99 -15.06 -17.62 -18.39
N ILE A 100 -14.35 -17.24 -19.44
CA ILE A 100 -14.14 -18.08 -20.62
C ILE A 100 -12.65 -18.40 -20.72
N ALA A 101 -12.33 -19.70 -20.72
CA ALA A 101 -10.96 -20.18 -20.80
C ALA A 101 -10.25 -19.62 -22.05
N ASN A 102 -9.04 -19.10 -21.87
CA ASN A 102 -8.20 -18.52 -22.94
C ASN A 102 -8.85 -17.35 -23.71
N ASN A 103 -9.88 -16.70 -23.15
CA ASN A 103 -10.45 -15.50 -23.76
C ASN A 103 -9.53 -14.30 -23.53
N ALA A 104 -8.94 -13.78 -24.61
CA ALA A 104 -8.00 -12.66 -24.59
C ALA A 104 -8.57 -11.41 -23.90
N ASN A 105 -9.89 -11.16 -23.99
CA ASN A 105 -10.55 -10.00 -23.38
C ASN A 105 -10.54 -10.01 -21.84
N GLN A 106 -10.22 -11.17 -21.26
CA GLN A 106 -10.27 -11.44 -19.82
C GLN A 106 -8.89 -11.80 -19.25
N GLN A 107 -7.82 -11.60 -20.03
CA GLN A 107 -6.45 -11.90 -19.61
C GLN A 107 -5.74 -10.64 -19.12
N TRP A 108 -5.39 -10.62 -17.85
CA TRP A 108 -4.78 -9.50 -17.15
C TRP A 108 -3.45 -9.92 -16.52
N TYR A 109 -2.58 -8.94 -16.33
CA TYR A 109 -1.39 -9.08 -15.49
C TYR A 109 -1.33 -7.89 -14.53
N TYR A 110 -0.81 -8.13 -13.33
CA TYR A 110 -0.62 -7.12 -12.29
C TYR A 110 0.87 -6.87 -12.11
N SER A 111 1.34 -5.64 -12.31
CA SER A 111 2.72 -5.26 -11.95
C SER A 111 2.80 -4.99 -10.45
N LYS A 112 3.48 -5.83 -9.67
CA LYS A 112 3.67 -5.60 -8.23
C LYS A 112 4.63 -4.44 -7.91
N TRP A 113 5.32 -3.92 -8.92
CA TRP A 113 6.25 -2.79 -8.77
C TRP A 113 5.49 -1.47 -8.95
N ASP A 114 4.68 -1.40 -10.01
CA ASP A 114 3.95 -0.18 -10.36
C ASP A 114 2.53 -0.17 -9.80
N ASN A 115 2.04 -1.30 -9.30
CA ASN A 115 0.66 -1.55 -8.88
C ASN A 115 -0.34 -1.29 -10.03
N THR A 116 0.04 -1.56 -11.28
CA THR A 116 -0.84 -1.41 -12.45
C THR A 116 -1.50 -2.75 -12.82
N LEU A 117 -2.77 -2.70 -13.23
CA LEU A 117 -3.49 -3.85 -13.76
C LEU A 117 -3.61 -3.71 -15.28
N GLY A 118 -2.80 -4.47 -16.02
CA GLY A 118 -2.66 -4.36 -17.47
C GLY A 118 -3.45 -5.43 -18.23
N TRP A 119 -4.04 -5.06 -19.35
CA TRP A 119 -4.66 -5.98 -20.30
C TRP A 119 -3.56 -6.65 -21.15
N THR A 120 -3.42 -7.97 -21.00
CA THR A 120 -2.26 -8.74 -21.44
C THR A 120 -1.95 -8.53 -22.92
N GLY A 121 -0.73 -8.07 -23.22
CA GLY A 121 -0.23 -7.93 -24.59
C GLY A 121 -0.76 -6.72 -25.38
N THR A 122 -1.46 -5.77 -24.73
CA THR A 122 -2.11 -4.65 -25.43
C THR A 122 -1.55 -3.27 -25.11
N GLY A 123 -0.74 -3.14 -24.05
CA GLY A 123 -0.26 -1.83 -23.57
C GLY A 123 -1.34 -0.96 -22.92
N LYS A 124 -2.50 -1.56 -22.57
CA LYS A 124 -3.61 -0.88 -21.89
C LYS A 124 -3.69 -1.29 -20.42
N CYS A 125 -4.11 -0.36 -19.58
CA CYS A 125 -4.26 -0.51 -18.14
C CYS A 125 -5.69 -0.19 -17.71
N VAL A 126 -6.12 -0.80 -16.61
CA VAL A 126 -7.38 -0.46 -15.92
C VAL A 126 -7.28 0.97 -15.40
N ASP A 127 -8.29 1.78 -15.72
CA ASP A 127 -8.27 3.23 -15.57
C ASP A 127 -9.61 3.73 -15.02
N VAL A 128 -9.56 4.61 -14.01
CA VAL A 128 -10.73 5.36 -13.56
C VAL A 128 -11.01 6.48 -14.56
N ASP A 129 -12.19 6.46 -15.20
CA ASP A 129 -12.52 7.37 -16.28
C ASP A 129 -12.41 8.85 -15.88
N GLY A 130 -11.53 9.57 -16.58
CA GLY A 130 -11.21 10.97 -16.32
C GLY A 130 -10.63 11.23 -14.92
N GLY A 131 -10.22 10.20 -14.19
CA GLY A 131 -9.86 10.30 -12.78
C GLY A 131 -11.03 10.72 -11.86
N ASN A 132 -12.28 10.56 -12.30
CA ASN A 132 -13.45 10.96 -11.54
C ASN A 132 -13.69 10.03 -10.34
N GLN A 133 -13.63 10.58 -9.13
CA GLN A 133 -13.74 9.82 -7.88
C GLN A 133 -15.20 9.60 -7.41
N ALA A 134 -16.19 10.10 -8.15
CA ALA A 134 -17.60 9.91 -7.83
C ALA A 134 -17.99 8.41 -7.84
N ASP A 135 -18.91 8.04 -6.96
CA ASP A 135 -19.51 6.71 -6.99
C ASP A 135 -20.27 6.50 -8.30
N GLY A 136 -20.11 5.31 -8.89
CA GLY A 136 -20.67 4.96 -10.19
C GLY A 136 -19.82 5.37 -11.40
N THR A 137 -18.67 6.04 -11.20
CA THR A 137 -17.74 6.31 -12.31
C THR A 137 -17.36 5.01 -13.00
N LEU A 138 -17.53 4.96 -14.33
CA LEU A 138 -17.20 3.77 -15.11
C LEU A 138 -15.68 3.54 -15.15
N ILE A 139 -15.30 2.27 -15.11
CA ILE A 139 -13.91 1.86 -15.31
C ILE A 139 -13.69 1.55 -16.79
N GLN A 140 -12.51 1.89 -17.27
CA GLN A 140 -12.13 1.70 -18.67
C GLN A 140 -10.75 1.08 -18.80
N ILE A 141 -10.41 0.72 -20.03
CA ILE A 141 -9.01 0.59 -20.42
C ILE A 141 -8.51 1.90 -21.02
N TRP A 142 -7.27 2.23 -20.70
CA TRP A 142 -6.54 3.36 -21.28
C TRP A 142 -5.07 2.99 -21.48
N GLY A 143 -4.33 3.70 -22.33
CA GLY A 143 -2.89 3.55 -22.45
C GLY A 143 -2.21 3.57 -21.08
N CYS A 144 -1.32 2.63 -20.81
CA CYS A 144 -0.59 2.60 -19.54
C CYS A 144 0.38 3.78 -19.46
N TYR A 145 0.33 4.53 -18.36
CA TYR A 145 1.27 5.60 -18.05
C TYR A 145 1.89 5.40 -16.68
N ASN A 146 3.15 5.79 -16.56
CA ASN A 146 3.86 5.70 -15.29
C ASN A 146 3.31 6.73 -14.30
N ARG A 147 3.09 6.28 -13.06
CA ARG A 147 2.72 7.15 -11.91
C ARG A 147 1.42 7.95 -12.09
N LEU A 148 0.49 7.48 -12.93
CA LEU A 148 -0.86 8.05 -12.98
C LEU A 148 -1.74 7.44 -11.87
N PRO A 149 -2.18 8.21 -10.85
CA PRO A 149 -2.88 7.65 -9.69
C PRO A 149 -4.23 6.99 -10.02
N ASN A 150 -4.84 7.33 -11.16
CA ASN A 150 -6.09 6.73 -11.64
C ASN A 150 -5.88 5.39 -12.38
N GLN A 151 -4.62 4.98 -12.61
CA GLN A 151 -4.24 3.69 -13.21
C GLN A 151 -3.45 2.78 -12.25
N ILE A 152 -3.18 3.27 -11.05
CA ILE A 152 -2.50 2.53 -9.98
C ILE A 152 -3.57 1.98 -9.04
N TRP A 153 -3.56 0.67 -8.85
CA TRP A 153 -4.54 -0.11 -8.09
C TRP A 153 -3.84 -0.92 -7.01
N SER A 154 -3.94 -0.49 -5.77
CA SER A 154 -3.46 -1.26 -4.63
C SER A 154 -4.42 -2.40 -4.33
N ALA A 155 -3.87 -3.60 -4.17
CA ALA A 155 -4.61 -4.75 -3.68
C ALA A 155 -4.61 -4.77 -2.15
N GLY A 156 -5.71 -5.17 -1.51
CA GLY A 156 -5.74 -5.32 -0.06
C GLY A 156 -7.07 -5.79 0.49
N TYR A 157 -7.33 -5.45 1.74
CA TYR A 157 -8.42 -6.00 2.53
C TYR A 157 -9.10 -4.94 3.40
N LEU A 158 -10.38 -5.12 3.68
CA LEU A 158 -11.01 -4.39 4.77
C LEU A 158 -10.65 -5.02 6.12
N ILE A 159 -10.51 -4.18 7.13
CA ILE A 159 -10.19 -4.61 8.49
C ILE A 159 -11.20 -5.63 9.06
N ASN A 160 -12.47 -5.55 8.64
CA ASN A 160 -13.54 -6.40 9.12
C ASN A 160 -13.66 -7.73 8.35
N ALA A 161 -12.79 -7.95 7.36
CA ALA A 161 -12.77 -9.13 6.51
C ALA A 161 -11.34 -9.60 6.24
N LEU A 162 -10.46 -9.50 7.25
CA LEU A 162 -9.08 -9.95 7.14
C LEU A 162 -8.98 -11.48 7.03
N PRO A 163 -8.15 -12.01 6.12
CA PRO A 163 -7.80 -13.41 6.15
C PRO A 163 -6.92 -13.72 7.37
N ILE A 164 -6.75 -15.02 7.68
CA ILE A 164 -5.74 -15.43 8.68
C ILE A 164 -4.35 -15.06 8.18
N LYS A 165 -4.04 -15.35 6.91
CA LYS A 165 -2.78 -14.94 6.26
C LYS A 165 -3.09 -14.20 4.98
N SER A 166 -2.43 -13.07 4.76
CA SER A 166 -2.56 -12.24 3.58
C SER A 166 -1.55 -12.60 2.49
N GLN A 167 -0.47 -13.32 2.79
CA GLN A 167 0.58 -13.70 1.82
C GLN A 167 1.16 -15.10 2.07
N ASP A 168 1.69 -15.71 1.01
CA ASP A 168 2.45 -16.95 1.08
C ASP A 168 3.81 -16.72 1.76
N GLY A 169 4.12 -17.53 2.78
CA GLY A 169 5.35 -17.44 3.58
C GLY A 169 5.22 -16.55 4.81
N GLN A 170 4.05 -15.98 5.06
CA GLN A 170 3.77 -15.18 6.25
C GLN A 170 3.95 -15.99 7.54
N PHE A 171 4.69 -15.42 8.50
CA PHE A 171 4.93 -16.02 9.82
C PHE A 171 3.66 -16.04 10.68
N GLY A 172 3.09 -14.86 10.93
CA GLY A 172 2.00 -14.62 11.86
C GLY A 172 0.60 -14.66 11.22
N THR A 173 -0.31 -13.87 11.79
CA THR A 173 -1.72 -13.76 11.38
C THR A 173 -2.13 -12.30 11.19
N ASN A 174 -3.04 -12.03 10.26
CA ASN A 174 -3.67 -10.73 10.08
C ASN A 174 -5.00 -10.60 10.83
N ASN A 175 -5.78 -11.67 10.95
CA ASN A 175 -6.96 -11.70 11.79
C ASN A 175 -6.57 -11.94 13.26
N CYS A 176 -6.17 -10.86 13.94
CA CYS A 176 -5.57 -10.92 15.28
C CYS A 176 -6.59 -11.07 16.42
N GLY A 177 -7.89 -10.94 16.14
CA GLY A 177 -8.91 -10.87 17.18
C GLY A 177 -8.83 -9.59 18.02
N THR A 178 -9.45 -9.60 19.21
CA THR A 178 -9.57 -8.41 20.07
C THR A 178 -8.89 -8.56 21.42
N GLY A 179 -8.01 -9.55 21.57
CA GLY A 179 -7.31 -9.84 22.81
C GLY A 179 -6.08 -8.97 23.02
N THR A 180 -5.25 -9.35 24.00
CA THR A 180 -3.90 -8.83 24.19
C THR A 180 -3.06 -9.94 24.78
N ASP A 181 -1.96 -10.24 24.10
CA ASP A 181 -1.07 -11.33 24.48
C ASP A 181 0.35 -10.97 24.04
N GLN A 182 1.31 -11.05 24.96
CA GLN A 182 2.73 -10.79 24.68
C GLN A 182 3.39 -11.89 23.81
N ALA A 183 2.72 -13.04 23.65
CA ALA A 183 3.10 -14.09 22.71
C ALA A 183 2.37 -14.00 21.36
N ALA A 184 1.53 -12.98 21.14
CA ALA A 184 0.75 -12.85 19.91
C ALA A 184 1.67 -12.69 18.68
N ASN A 185 1.32 -13.36 17.60
CA ASN A 185 1.97 -13.22 16.29
C ASN A 185 1.10 -12.41 15.32
N CYS A 186 0.48 -11.34 15.81
CA CYS A 186 -0.30 -10.44 14.99
C CYS A 186 0.62 -9.64 14.06
N GLN A 187 0.31 -9.57 12.77
CA GLN A 187 1.07 -8.76 11.79
C GLN A 187 0.22 -7.62 11.19
N THR A 188 -0.91 -7.33 11.82
CA THR A 188 -1.74 -6.16 11.51
C THR A 188 -1.39 -5.02 12.46
N SER A 189 -0.85 -3.93 11.92
CA SER A 189 -0.39 -2.75 12.63
C SER A 189 -1.36 -1.58 12.46
N TRP A 190 -1.22 -0.56 13.31
CA TRP A 190 -2.09 0.60 13.35
C TRP A 190 -1.32 1.91 13.54
N ILE A 191 -1.80 3.00 12.94
CA ILE A 191 -1.25 4.35 13.14
C ILE A 191 -2.36 5.39 13.10
N ASN A 192 -2.75 5.90 14.28
CA ASN A 192 -3.86 6.85 14.43
C ASN A 192 -3.44 8.14 15.14
N SER A 193 -2.61 8.03 16.18
CA SER A 193 -2.21 9.16 17.02
C SER A 193 -0.94 8.79 17.80
N ALA A 194 -0.31 9.74 18.50
CA ALA A 194 0.82 9.43 19.40
C ALA A 194 0.43 8.48 20.54
N THR A 195 -0.85 8.34 20.88
CA THR A 195 -1.31 7.39 21.92
C THR A 195 -1.94 6.11 21.36
N ASP A 196 -2.11 6.00 20.04
CA ASP A 196 -2.74 4.85 19.37
C ASP A 196 -1.98 4.51 18.08
N PHE A 197 -0.95 3.68 18.25
CA PHE A 197 -0.13 3.18 17.16
C PHE A 197 0.48 1.83 17.53
N CYS A 198 1.06 1.17 16.54
CA CYS A 198 1.88 -0.01 16.71
C CYS A 198 3.19 0.14 15.94
N LEU A 199 4.18 -0.65 16.34
CA LEU A 199 5.46 -0.85 15.67
C LEU A 199 5.60 -2.31 15.31
N TRP A 200 6.26 -2.62 14.20
CA TRP A 200 6.70 -3.97 13.90
C TRP A 200 8.06 -4.22 14.52
N ALA A 201 8.14 -5.24 15.38
CA ALA A 201 9.39 -5.61 16.03
C ALA A 201 9.49 -7.15 16.18
N PRO A 202 10.69 -7.67 16.51
CA PRO A 202 10.95 -9.11 16.47
C PRO A 202 9.98 -9.93 17.34
N PRO A 203 9.46 -11.07 16.83
CA PRO A 203 8.61 -11.95 17.62
C PRO A 203 9.36 -12.67 18.74
N HIS A 204 10.69 -12.79 18.61
CA HIS A 204 11.62 -13.35 19.60
C HIS A 204 12.92 -12.52 19.60
N PRO A 205 13.78 -12.63 20.64
CA PRO A 205 15.04 -11.89 20.69
C PRO A 205 15.92 -12.09 19.46
N GLY A 206 16.18 -11.02 18.71
CA GLY A 206 16.96 -11.08 17.47
C GLY A 206 17.12 -9.71 16.81
N ALA A 207 18.19 -9.55 16.01
CA ALA A 207 18.46 -8.34 15.26
C ALA A 207 17.30 -8.03 14.28
N ILE A 208 17.04 -6.75 14.02
CA ILE A 208 15.97 -6.36 13.09
C ILE A 208 16.22 -6.94 11.71
N GLY A 209 17.43 -6.79 11.17
CA GLY A 209 17.77 -7.33 9.84
C GLY A 209 17.64 -8.85 9.71
N ASP A 210 17.69 -9.60 10.83
CA ASP A 210 17.52 -11.06 10.81
C ASP A 210 16.05 -11.49 10.95
N THR A 211 15.21 -10.63 11.52
CA THR A 211 13.83 -10.95 11.94
C THR A 211 12.76 -10.12 11.23
N GLU A 212 13.15 -9.18 10.37
CA GLU A 212 12.26 -8.24 9.67
C GLU A 212 11.09 -8.93 8.96
N ARG A 213 11.34 -10.11 8.36
CA ARG A 213 10.34 -10.88 7.59
C ARG A 213 9.23 -11.48 8.46
N GLU A 214 9.51 -11.68 9.75
CA GLU A 214 8.60 -12.29 10.72
C GLU A 214 8.14 -11.31 11.80
N ALA A 215 8.54 -10.04 11.72
CA ALA A 215 8.16 -9.00 12.67
C ALA A 215 6.65 -8.97 12.93
N VAL A 216 6.28 -8.70 14.18
CA VAL A 216 4.90 -8.69 14.68
C VAL A 216 4.56 -7.34 15.28
N ALA A 217 3.27 -7.01 15.32
CA ALA A 217 2.79 -5.73 15.82
C ALA A 217 2.87 -5.65 17.36
N TRP A 218 3.49 -4.58 17.84
CA TRP A 218 3.55 -4.14 19.22
C TRP A 218 2.82 -2.81 19.35
N CYS A 219 1.69 -2.78 20.05
CA CYS A 219 0.79 -1.63 20.07
C CYS A 219 0.79 -0.89 21.40
N THR A 220 0.55 0.42 21.37
CA THR A 220 0.26 1.21 22.56
C THR A 220 -1.14 0.93 23.13
N LYS A 221 -2.02 0.33 22.32
CA LYS A 221 -3.36 -0.11 22.74
C LYS A 221 -3.45 -1.61 22.96
N SER A 222 -4.01 -2.01 24.10
CA SER A 222 -4.56 -3.36 24.27
C SER A 222 -5.90 -3.49 23.53
N GLY A 223 -6.33 -4.71 23.25
CA GLY A 223 -7.56 -5.02 22.53
C GLY A 223 -7.44 -5.11 21.01
N ARG A 224 -6.22 -5.05 20.47
CA ARG A 224 -5.92 -5.18 19.03
C ARG A 224 -5.55 -6.61 18.59
N GLY A 225 -5.53 -7.57 19.53
CA GLY A 225 -5.07 -8.94 19.24
C GLY A 225 -3.55 -9.07 19.08
N SER A 226 -2.84 -7.97 19.32
CA SER A 226 -1.39 -7.83 19.18
C SER A 226 -0.69 -7.84 20.54
N ARG A 227 0.64 -7.76 20.50
CA ARG A 227 1.46 -7.47 21.68
C ARG A 227 1.27 -6.02 22.08
N THR A 228 1.53 -5.69 23.33
CA THR A 228 1.56 -4.29 23.78
C THR A 228 2.98 -3.81 24.03
N ILE A 229 3.29 -2.58 23.64
CA ILE A 229 4.57 -1.93 23.94
C ILE A 229 4.68 -1.80 25.48
N PRO A 230 5.68 -2.42 26.14
CA PRO A 230 5.80 -2.36 27.59
C PRO A 230 5.91 -0.92 28.12
N ASN A 231 5.34 -0.65 29.28
CA ASN A 231 5.41 0.69 29.88
C ASN A 231 6.87 1.11 30.13
N GLY A 232 7.17 2.39 29.87
CA GLY A 232 8.53 2.92 29.97
C GLY A 232 9.49 2.47 28.85
N THR A 233 8.98 1.84 27.79
CA THR A 233 9.74 1.65 26.53
C THR A 233 9.90 2.99 25.83
N LEU A 234 8.79 3.70 25.60
CA LEU A 234 8.76 4.98 24.90
C LEU A 234 9.25 6.10 25.83
N GLN A 235 10.30 6.81 25.42
CA GLN A 235 10.91 7.92 26.16
C GLN A 235 10.73 9.26 25.44
N GLY A 236 10.38 9.25 24.15
CA GLY A 236 9.87 10.40 23.41
C GLY A 236 9.08 9.92 22.20
N VAL A 237 7.99 10.63 21.87
CA VAL A 237 7.11 10.34 20.73
C VAL A 237 6.62 11.64 20.12
N HIS A 238 6.80 11.76 18.81
CA HIS A 238 6.35 12.87 18.01
C HIS A 238 5.47 12.34 16.87
N PHE A 239 4.17 12.60 16.95
CA PHE A 239 3.23 12.26 15.88
C PHE A 239 2.98 13.49 15.01
N VAL A 240 3.05 13.31 13.69
CA VAL A 240 2.72 14.36 12.72
C VAL A 240 1.65 13.85 11.77
N ARG A 241 0.60 14.66 11.61
CA ARG A 241 -0.39 14.50 10.54
C ARG A 241 -0.21 15.57 9.47
N THR A 242 -0.15 15.13 8.22
CA THR A 242 -0.19 15.99 7.04
C THR A 242 -1.39 15.61 6.16
N PRO A 243 -1.65 16.32 5.05
CA PRO A 243 -2.63 15.90 4.07
C PRO A 243 -2.28 14.60 3.32
N GLU A 244 -1.00 14.19 3.28
CA GLU A 244 -0.50 13.10 2.42
C GLU A 244 0.08 11.92 3.20
N TYR A 245 0.38 12.08 4.49
CA TYR A 245 0.88 11.02 5.35
C TYR A 245 0.65 11.31 6.83
N VAL A 246 0.65 10.25 7.62
CA VAL A 246 0.91 10.32 9.07
C VAL A 246 2.26 9.71 9.34
N GLN A 247 2.97 10.22 10.34
CA GLN A 247 4.20 9.61 10.81
C GLN A 247 4.33 9.71 12.32
N ILE A 248 5.13 8.81 12.89
CA ILE A 248 5.54 8.83 14.29
C ILE A 248 7.04 8.66 14.31
N THR A 249 7.72 9.51 15.08
CA THR A 249 9.14 9.38 15.37
C THR A 249 9.34 9.35 16.88
N GLY A 250 10.39 8.68 17.36
CA GLY A 250 10.61 8.63 18.79
C GLY A 250 11.87 7.90 19.21
N VAL A 251 12.12 7.98 20.51
CA VAL A 251 13.27 7.37 21.18
C VAL A 251 12.79 6.56 22.38
N GLY A 252 13.55 5.55 22.77
CA GLY A 252 13.15 4.62 23.80
C GLY A 252 14.17 3.55 24.14
N ASP A 253 13.72 2.57 24.90
CA ASP A 253 14.42 1.32 25.20
C ASP A 253 13.70 0.18 24.50
N PHE A 254 14.03 -0.05 23.23
CA PHE A 254 13.39 -1.07 22.40
C PHE A 254 13.99 -2.46 22.59
N THR A 255 14.94 -2.62 23.51
CA THR A 255 15.32 -3.96 23.99
C THR A 255 14.15 -4.70 24.64
N LYS A 256 13.16 -3.94 25.12
CA LYS A 256 11.86 -4.44 25.59
C LYS A 256 10.95 -4.99 24.49
N LEU A 257 11.29 -4.77 23.22
CA LEU A 257 10.60 -5.29 22.03
C LEU A 257 11.45 -6.37 21.35
N ASN A 258 12.27 -7.09 22.11
CA ASN A 258 13.15 -8.17 21.65
C ASN A 258 14.33 -7.75 20.76
N ILE A 259 14.62 -6.46 20.64
CA ILE A 259 15.78 -5.97 19.88
C ILE A 259 17.05 -6.08 20.75
N PRO A 260 18.16 -6.69 20.29
CA PRO A 260 19.41 -6.73 21.03
C PRO A 260 19.96 -5.32 21.30
N SER A 261 20.60 -5.13 22.45
CA SER A 261 21.31 -3.87 22.72
C SER A 261 22.48 -3.71 21.74
N GLY A 262 22.62 -2.51 21.17
CA GLY A 262 23.63 -2.18 20.16
C GLY A 262 23.23 -2.54 18.73
N ASP A 263 22.01 -3.06 18.51
CA ASP A 263 21.49 -3.27 17.16
C ASP A 263 21.30 -1.94 16.43
N GLY A 264 21.87 -1.85 15.22
CA GLY A 264 21.79 -0.64 14.38
C GLY A 264 20.41 -0.39 13.78
N GLY A 265 19.49 -1.34 13.92
CA GLY A 265 18.16 -1.31 13.34
C GLY A 265 18.10 -1.82 11.90
N GLY A 266 16.94 -1.66 11.30
CA GLY A 266 16.68 -2.01 9.91
C GLY A 266 15.37 -1.38 9.40
N GLU A 267 15.11 -1.55 8.11
CA GLU A 267 13.87 -1.12 7.47
C GLU A 267 12.83 -2.26 7.47
N LEU A 268 11.59 -1.88 7.76
CA LEU A 268 10.39 -2.67 7.59
C LEU A 268 9.46 -1.91 6.64
N ASP A 269 8.95 -2.57 5.60
CA ASP A 269 8.18 -1.91 4.55
C ASP A 269 7.20 -2.87 3.85
N ASN A 270 6.36 -2.31 2.98
CA ASN A 270 5.29 -3.04 2.29
C ASN A 270 5.74 -3.88 1.07
N ARG A 271 7.00 -3.80 0.63
CA ARG A 271 7.51 -4.51 -0.56
C ARG A 271 8.73 -5.39 -0.29
N GLY A 272 9.71 -4.97 0.50
CA GLY A 272 10.99 -5.68 0.64
C GLY A 272 11.67 -5.97 -0.70
N ALA A 273 12.76 -6.73 -0.66
CA ALA A 273 13.55 -7.04 -1.87
C ALA A 273 12.82 -7.96 -2.88
N ASP A 274 11.88 -8.79 -2.42
CA ASP A 274 11.16 -9.78 -3.24
C ASP A 274 9.71 -9.37 -3.58
N GLY A 275 9.29 -8.18 -3.16
CA GLY A 275 7.94 -7.65 -3.35
C GLY A 275 6.91 -8.10 -2.31
N LYS A 276 7.30 -8.90 -1.30
CA LYS A 276 6.40 -9.44 -0.27
C LYS A 276 6.30 -8.63 1.02
N GLY A 277 7.12 -7.61 1.19
CA GLY A 277 7.20 -6.80 2.40
C GLY A 277 8.01 -7.45 3.51
N ASN A 278 8.44 -6.61 4.43
CA ASN A 278 9.15 -6.94 5.65
C ASN A 278 8.41 -6.25 6.80
N PRO A 279 7.50 -6.91 7.54
CA PRO A 279 7.23 -8.34 7.49
C PRO A 279 6.38 -8.78 6.30
N ILE A 280 6.56 -10.04 5.90
CA ILE A 280 5.69 -10.68 4.92
C ILE A 280 4.26 -10.69 5.47
N GLY A 281 3.32 -10.15 4.72
CA GLY A 281 1.91 -10.04 5.12
C GLY A 281 1.65 -8.93 6.14
N GLY A 282 2.56 -7.98 6.31
CA GLY A 282 2.35 -6.78 7.12
C GLY A 282 1.21 -5.92 6.55
N LEU A 283 0.18 -5.67 7.36
CA LEU A 283 -0.92 -4.78 6.98
C LEU A 283 -1.00 -3.59 7.94
N LEU A 284 -0.96 -2.37 7.39
CA LEU A 284 -1.11 -1.13 8.17
C LEU A 284 -2.49 -0.53 8.01
N TYR A 285 -3.13 -0.19 9.13
CA TYR A 285 -4.42 0.49 9.15
C TYR A 285 -4.38 1.81 9.91
N GLY A 286 -5.25 2.74 9.53
CA GLY A 286 -5.45 3.96 10.29
C GLY A 286 -6.81 4.58 10.04
N SER A 287 -7.19 5.53 10.89
CA SER A 287 -8.46 6.26 10.80
C SER A 287 -8.29 7.73 10.42
N THR A 288 -7.04 8.18 10.23
CA THR A 288 -6.72 9.58 9.96
C THR A 288 -7.21 10.07 8.60
N PHE A 289 -7.16 9.21 7.60
CA PHE A 289 -7.54 9.54 6.21
C PHE A 289 -8.84 8.89 5.75
N GLY A 290 -9.51 8.18 6.64
CA GLY A 290 -10.71 7.38 6.37
C GLY A 290 -10.83 6.31 7.44
N LEU A 291 -12.05 5.97 7.84
CA LEU A 291 -12.26 5.03 8.97
C LEU A 291 -11.69 3.64 8.66
N ASN A 292 -10.74 3.19 9.48
CA ASN A 292 -10.06 1.89 9.35
C ASN A 292 -9.55 1.59 7.93
N LEU A 293 -8.97 2.61 7.31
CA LEU A 293 -8.42 2.56 5.97
C LEU A 293 -7.10 1.78 5.98
N GLN A 294 -6.90 0.90 5.01
CA GLN A 294 -5.59 0.30 4.78
C GLN A 294 -4.66 1.34 4.15
N TYR A 295 -3.50 1.53 4.76
CA TYR A 295 -2.43 2.33 4.19
C TYR A 295 -1.50 1.39 3.44
N HIS A 296 -1.45 1.55 2.11
CA HIS A 296 -0.76 0.62 1.21
C HIS A 296 0.72 0.92 1.07
N GLU A 297 1.13 2.17 1.23
CA GLU A 297 2.53 2.58 1.18
C GLU A 297 2.93 3.05 2.57
N TRP A 298 3.89 2.37 3.17
CA TRP A 298 4.41 2.65 4.50
C TRP A 298 5.83 2.11 4.63
N THR A 299 6.60 2.74 5.51
CA THR A 299 7.95 2.30 5.90
C THR A 299 8.15 2.60 7.39
N GLU A 300 8.85 1.70 8.07
CA GLU A 300 9.21 1.76 9.47
C GLU A 300 10.70 1.47 9.61
N PHE A 301 11.42 2.25 10.39
CA PHE A 301 12.77 1.93 10.83
C PHE A 301 12.75 1.87 12.34
N ILE A 302 13.43 0.87 12.90
CA ILE A 302 13.52 0.68 14.34
C ILE A 302 14.89 0.11 14.70
N SER A 303 15.47 0.59 15.79
CA SER A 303 16.71 0.09 16.39
C SER A 303 16.50 -0.13 17.89
N ASP A 304 17.56 -0.43 18.64
CA ASP A 304 17.47 -0.57 20.10
C ASP A 304 17.07 0.72 20.83
N LYS A 305 17.23 1.90 20.19
CA LYS A 305 17.09 3.23 20.81
C LYS A 305 16.08 4.16 20.16
N GLU A 306 15.77 3.97 18.89
CA GLU A 306 14.90 4.87 18.14
C GLU A 306 13.96 4.12 17.20
N PHE A 307 12.89 4.81 16.82
CA PHE A 307 11.98 4.32 15.79
C PHE A 307 11.40 5.49 14.99
N CYS A 308 10.92 5.16 13.81
CA CYS A 308 10.12 6.02 12.99
C CYS A 308 9.26 5.19 12.05
N ILE A 309 8.00 5.56 11.90
CA ILE A 309 7.08 4.93 10.96
C ILE A 309 6.34 6.03 10.21
N ARG A 310 6.19 5.89 8.89
CA ARG A 310 5.37 6.77 8.06
C ARG A 310 4.40 5.93 7.23
N ALA A 311 3.16 6.40 7.14
CA ALA A 311 2.13 5.82 6.28
C ALA A 311 1.56 6.88 5.34
N CYS A 312 1.63 6.61 4.05
CA CYS A 312 1.37 7.59 3.00
C CYS A 312 0.11 7.25 2.20
N ILE A 313 -0.56 8.30 1.72
CA ILE A 313 -1.73 8.21 0.86
C ILE A 313 -1.59 9.12 -0.36
N GLY A 314 -2.47 8.91 -1.34
CA GLY A 314 -2.57 9.77 -2.51
C GLY A 314 -1.43 9.60 -3.52
N PRO A 315 -1.32 10.53 -4.49
CA PRO A 315 -0.46 10.38 -5.67
C PRO A 315 1.03 10.19 -5.37
N ARG A 316 1.55 10.85 -4.33
CA ARG A 316 2.98 10.82 -3.96
C ARG A 316 3.33 9.75 -2.93
N SER A 317 2.40 8.84 -2.64
CA SER A 317 2.55 7.91 -1.52
C SER A 317 3.79 7.02 -1.63
N LYS A 318 4.11 6.53 -2.83
CA LYS A 318 5.31 5.71 -3.07
C LYS A 318 6.60 6.49 -2.87
N GLU A 319 6.64 7.76 -3.26
CA GLU A 319 7.84 8.57 -3.12
C GLU A 319 8.04 9.12 -1.69
N LEU A 320 6.95 9.33 -0.95
CA LEU A 320 6.97 9.79 0.45
C LEU A 320 7.24 8.66 1.46
N CYS A 321 6.84 7.42 1.11
CA CYS A 321 7.07 6.19 1.87
C CYS A 321 7.86 5.21 0.98
N ASN A 322 9.05 5.64 0.55
CA ASN A 322 9.90 4.84 -0.32
C ASN A 322 10.61 3.76 0.49
N HIS A 323 10.99 2.66 -0.17
CA HIS A 323 11.49 1.43 0.43
C HIS A 323 12.81 0.97 -0.21
N ILE A 324 13.63 1.92 -0.63
CA ILE A 324 14.91 1.67 -1.32
C ILE A 324 16.11 2.29 -0.60
N TYR A 325 15.88 2.82 0.61
CA TYR A 325 16.85 3.60 1.38
C TYR A 325 17.11 2.93 2.75
N ASP A 326 17.14 1.61 2.72
CA ASP A 326 17.15 0.68 3.84
C ASP A 326 18.25 0.95 4.87
N VAL A 327 19.42 1.44 4.42
CA VAL A 327 20.58 1.66 5.32
C VAL A 327 20.69 3.08 5.86
N MET A 328 19.77 3.97 5.48
CA MET A 328 19.85 5.40 5.82
C MET A 328 19.27 5.72 7.21
N GLY A 329 18.39 4.86 7.72
CA GLY A 329 17.79 4.98 9.06
C GLY A 329 16.80 6.14 9.23
N CYS A 330 16.35 6.33 10.46
CA CYS A 330 15.24 7.21 10.78
C CYS A 330 15.45 8.68 10.46
N HIS A 331 16.58 9.21 10.90
CA HIS A 331 16.89 10.64 10.75
C HIS A 331 17.01 11.08 9.29
N TRP A 332 17.37 10.17 8.37
CA TRP A 332 17.50 10.48 6.96
C TRP A 332 16.18 10.27 6.20
N ASN A 333 15.50 9.14 6.42
CA ASN A 333 14.25 8.80 5.72
C ASN A 333 13.04 9.59 6.24
N ILE A 334 12.96 9.78 7.56
CA ILE A 334 11.83 10.39 8.26
C ILE A 334 12.36 11.49 9.21
N PRO A 335 12.92 12.59 8.67
CA PRO A 335 13.42 13.70 9.49
C PRO A 335 12.26 14.38 10.24
N ALA A 336 12.38 14.47 11.57
CA ALA A 336 11.38 15.05 12.47
C ALA A 336 11.98 15.29 13.87
N ASN A 337 11.12 15.50 14.87
CA ASN A 337 11.53 15.58 16.27
C ASN A 337 11.76 14.17 16.87
N TYR A 338 12.95 13.96 17.44
CA TYR A 338 13.34 12.74 18.17
C TYR A 338 13.75 13.05 19.62
N GLY A 339 13.28 14.19 20.16
CA GLY A 339 13.64 14.65 21.50
C GLY A 339 13.19 13.70 22.61
N GLY A 340 14.14 13.23 23.42
CA GLY A 340 13.82 12.52 24.66
C GLY A 340 13.01 13.40 25.63
N GLY A 341 12.00 12.81 26.26
CA GLY A 341 11.06 13.52 27.13
C GLY A 341 9.98 14.31 26.40
N VAL A 342 10.01 14.36 25.07
CA VAL A 342 8.99 15.04 24.26
C VAL A 342 7.90 14.05 23.87
N PHE A 343 6.66 14.38 24.19
CA PHE A 343 5.49 13.61 23.80
C PHE A 343 4.46 14.57 23.20
N GLU A 344 4.26 14.51 21.89
CA GLU A 344 3.41 15.48 21.21
C GLU A 344 2.70 14.93 19.97
N GLU A 345 1.57 15.57 19.65
CA GLU A 345 0.84 15.40 18.39
C GLU A 345 0.75 16.74 17.67
N CYS A 346 1.17 16.79 16.41
CA CYS A 346 1.23 18.00 15.61
C CYS A 346 0.53 17.83 14.26
N ALA A 347 0.11 18.95 13.68
CA ALA A 347 -0.04 19.09 12.24
C ALA A 347 1.35 19.31 11.62
N GLY A 348 1.52 19.00 10.34
CA GLY A 348 2.78 19.28 9.65
C GLY A 348 2.63 19.50 8.16
N ASP A 349 3.66 20.12 7.60
CA ASP A 349 3.82 20.29 6.16
C ASP A 349 4.25 18.97 5.50
N ALA A 350 3.94 18.84 4.22
CA ALA A 350 4.33 17.66 3.46
C ALA A 350 5.87 17.60 3.30
N ALA A 351 6.44 16.41 3.40
CA ALA A 351 7.85 16.18 3.21
C ALA A 351 8.25 16.30 1.74
N ILE A 352 9.54 16.60 1.55
CA ILE A 352 10.22 16.35 0.28
C ILE A 352 10.33 14.81 0.14
N PRO A 353 10.01 14.23 -1.02
CA PRO A 353 10.13 12.79 -1.21
C PRO A 353 11.56 12.28 -0.97
N MET A 354 11.67 11.04 -0.47
CA MET A 354 12.94 10.48 -0.05
C MET A 354 13.95 10.40 -1.21
N GLY A 355 15.17 10.89 -0.97
CA GLY A 355 16.26 10.96 -1.94
C GLY A 355 16.12 12.01 -3.04
N VAL A 356 15.08 12.86 -3.03
CA VAL A 356 14.94 13.97 -3.99
C VAL A 356 15.69 15.20 -3.50
N TYR A 357 16.61 15.75 -4.30
CA TYR A 357 17.40 16.95 -4.01
C TYR A 357 17.24 17.97 -5.15
N GLY A 358 16.28 18.88 -5.02
CA GLY A 358 15.93 19.82 -6.08
C GLY A 358 15.36 19.08 -7.29
N THR A 359 16.11 19.04 -8.39
CA THR A 359 15.73 18.32 -9.63
C THR A 359 16.40 16.95 -9.78
N SER A 360 17.30 16.57 -8.86
CA SER A 360 17.98 15.28 -8.89
C SER A 360 17.36 14.28 -7.92
N THR A 361 17.59 13.00 -8.17
CA THR A 361 17.29 11.90 -7.26
C THR A 361 18.58 11.16 -6.97
N TRP A 362 18.90 11.04 -5.68
CA TRP A 362 19.99 10.23 -5.20
C TRP A 362 19.49 8.81 -4.90
N PHE A 363 20.32 7.80 -5.14
CA PHE A 363 20.02 6.41 -4.88
C PHE A 363 21.07 5.84 -3.92
N GLN A 364 20.64 4.97 -3.01
CA GLN A 364 21.52 4.34 -2.03
C GLN A 364 22.74 3.68 -2.67
N GLY A 365 23.91 3.86 -2.04
CA GLY A 365 25.19 3.32 -2.51
C GLY A 365 25.95 4.23 -3.48
N VAL A 366 25.42 5.42 -3.80
CA VAL A 366 26.11 6.43 -4.61
C VAL A 366 26.83 7.44 -3.71
N GLU A 367 28.12 7.70 -3.98
CA GLU A 367 28.92 8.67 -3.22
C GLU A 367 29.03 10.04 -3.92
N PRO A 368 29.03 11.17 -3.17
CA PRO A 368 28.85 11.23 -1.73
C PRO A 368 27.39 10.99 -1.32
N THR A 369 27.18 10.27 -0.22
CA THR A 369 25.87 10.19 0.42
C THR A 369 25.45 11.60 0.91
N PRO A 370 24.32 12.14 0.45
CA PRO A 370 23.89 13.49 0.81
C PRO A 370 23.38 13.53 2.26
N THR A 371 23.42 14.71 2.86
CA THR A 371 22.82 14.93 4.19
C THR A 371 21.31 14.70 4.15
N ALA A 372 20.74 14.32 5.29
CA ALA A 372 19.30 14.21 5.45
C ALA A 372 18.58 15.50 5.01
N GLN A 373 17.40 15.34 4.43
CA GLN A 373 16.53 16.49 4.14
C GLN A 373 16.08 17.17 5.43
N PRO A 374 15.79 18.48 5.42
CA PRO A 374 15.29 19.15 6.60
C PRO A 374 13.94 18.56 7.00
N ALA A 375 13.71 18.46 8.32
CA ALA A 375 12.41 18.10 8.86
C ALA A 375 11.36 19.11 8.38
N PRO A 376 10.19 18.67 7.87
CA PRO A 376 9.09 19.57 7.54
C PRO A 376 8.62 20.32 8.79
N ALA A 377 8.11 21.54 8.58
CA ALA A 377 7.61 22.33 9.69
C ALA A 377 6.44 21.62 10.37
N SER A 378 6.50 21.55 11.71
CA SER A 378 5.39 21.10 12.55
C SER A 378 4.66 22.31 13.12
N SER A 379 3.34 22.20 13.27
CA SER A 379 2.46 23.27 13.76
C SER A 379 1.32 22.68 14.58
N SER A 380 0.62 23.53 15.34
CA SER A 380 -0.50 23.12 16.20
C SER A 380 -0.18 21.95 17.14
N CYS A 381 1.07 21.90 17.61
CA CYS A 381 1.56 20.83 18.48
C CYS A 381 0.88 20.86 19.84
N THR A 382 0.37 19.71 20.25
CA THR A 382 -0.22 19.48 21.57
C THR A 382 0.67 18.51 22.33
N THR A 383 1.22 18.95 23.45
CA THR A 383 1.92 18.06 24.38
C THR A 383 0.95 17.09 25.03
N ILE A 384 1.33 15.83 25.11
CA ILE A 384 0.57 14.78 25.78
C ILE A 384 1.39 14.18 26.94
N PRO A 385 0.74 13.52 27.91
CA PRO A 385 1.47 12.77 28.93
C PRO A 385 2.33 11.65 28.33
N THR A 386 3.22 11.10 29.15
CA THR A 386 3.97 9.90 28.80
C THR A 386 3.02 8.77 28.36
N ILE A 387 3.42 8.04 27.32
CA ILE A 387 2.58 7.01 26.72
C ILE A 387 2.78 5.69 27.47
N GLY A 388 1.66 5.09 27.86
CA GLY A 388 1.60 3.74 28.40
C GLY A 388 0.47 2.95 27.76
N VAL A 389 0.45 1.64 28.05
CA VAL A 389 -0.58 0.73 27.55
C VAL A 389 -1.95 1.18 28.06
N SER A 390 -2.88 1.35 27.13
CA SER A 390 -4.28 1.68 27.45
C SER A 390 -5.24 0.85 26.62
N PRO A 391 -6.46 0.55 27.10
CA PRO A 391 -7.43 -0.18 26.31
C PRO A 391 -7.85 0.61 25.08
N LEU A 392 -8.00 -0.09 23.95
CA LEU A 392 -8.66 0.44 22.78
C LEU A 392 -10.07 0.90 23.20
N ARG A 393 -10.33 2.20 23.09
CA ARG A 393 -11.69 2.71 23.26
C ARG A 393 -12.49 2.24 22.06
N ARG A 394 -13.31 1.20 22.25
CA ARG A 394 -14.39 0.88 21.32
C ARG A 394 -15.30 2.10 21.33
N ARG A 395 -15.10 3.05 20.41
CA ARG A 395 -16.19 3.98 20.11
C ARG A 395 -17.37 3.09 19.74
N ALA A 396 -18.54 3.33 20.33
CA ALA A 396 -19.76 2.88 19.70
C ALA A 396 -19.64 3.29 18.22
N ALA A 397 -20.04 2.44 17.29
CA ALA A 397 -20.18 2.85 15.91
C ALA A 397 -21.23 3.96 15.88
N GLU A 398 -20.82 5.19 16.16
CA GLU A 398 -21.56 6.39 15.82
C GLU A 398 -21.77 6.29 14.30
N PRO A 399 -23.01 6.39 13.81
CA PRO A 399 -23.23 6.54 12.38
C PRO A 399 -22.35 7.70 11.93
N VAL A 400 -21.46 7.45 10.97
CA VAL A 400 -20.72 8.55 10.35
C VAL A 400 -21.79 9.45 9.74
N ASP A 401 -21.97 10.64 10.31
CA ASP A 401 -22.77 11.67 9.67
C ASP A 401 -22.02 12.14 8.43
N TRP A 402 -22.38 11.54 7.29
CA TRP A 402 -21.82 11.88 5.99
C TRP A 402 -22.12 13.33 5.58
N ALA A 403 -22.97 14.06 6.32
CA ALA A 403 -23.28 15.47 6.08
C ALA A 403 -22.30 16.45 6.78
N GLY A 404 -21.41 15.97 7.66
CA GLY A 404 -20.53 16.80 8.49
C GLY A 404 -19.03 16.74 8.17
N LEU A 405 -18.61 15.95 7.18
CA LEU A 405 -17.23 16.03 6.67
C LEU A 405 -17.04 17.42 6.04
N PRO A 406 -15.87 18.09 6.22
CA PRO A 406 -15.57 19.25 5.41
C PRO A 406 -15.69 18.82 3.95
N GLU A 407 -16.70 19.40 3.31
CA GLU A 407 -16.94 19.33 1.88
C GLU A 407 -15.59 19.55 1.19
N SER A 408 -15.21 18.59 0.34
CA SER A 408 -14.08 18.63 -0.59
C SER A 408 -12.67 18.22 -0.10
N LEU A 409 -12.38 16.91 -0.16
CA LEU A 409 -11.17 16.46 -0.88
C LEU A 409 -11.33 16.63 -2.42
N GLU A 410 -12.57 16.87 -2.88
CA GLU A 410 -12.95 17.13 -4.28
C GLU A 410 -12.44 18.45 -4.87
N ARG A 411 -11.83 19.36 -4.08
CA ARG A 411 -11.37 20.67 -4.57
C ARG A 411 -10.02 21.08 -4.00
N ARG A 412 -8.97 20.27 -4.15
CA ARG A 412 -7.60 20.77 -3.91
C ARG A 412 -6.50 20.18 -4.79
N TYR A 413 -6.85 19.78 -6.01
CA TYR A 413 -5.87 19.60 -7.08
C TYR A 413 -6.35 20.27 -8.36
N THR A 414 -5.98 21.53 -8.55
CA THR A 414 -5.68 22.00 -9.90
C THR A 414 -4.43 21.25 -10.32
N PHE A 415 -4.58 20.24 -11.17
CA PHE A 415 -3.44 19.65 -11.87
C PHE A 415 -2.60 20.78 -12.47
N PRO A 416 -1.26 20.74 -12.37
CA PRO A 416 -0.44 21.53 -13.27
C PRO A 416 -0.87 21.14 -14.68
N ARG A 417 -1.38 22.09 -15.47
CA ARG A 417 -1.37 21.92 -16.92
C ARG A 417 0.08 21.63 -17.27
N PHE A 418 0.39 20.40 -17.68
CA PHE A 418 1.67 20.10 -18.28
C PHE A 418 1.86 21.06 -19.45
N PRO A 419 2.85 21.97 -19.42
CA PRO A 419 3.16 22.74 -20.60
C PRO A 419 3.61 21.74 -21.67
N ASN A 420 2.85 21.67 -22.77
CA ASN A 420 3.01 20.81 -23.96
C ASN A 420 2.07 19.59 -24.14
N ALA A 421 1.03 19.40 -23.32
CA ALA A 421 -0.08 18.54 -23.73
C ALA A 421 -1.03 19.32 -24.66
N THR A 422 -0.88 19.15 -25.98
CA THR A 422 -1.80 19.72 -26.97
C THR A 422 -3.19 19.08 -26.80
N PRO A 423 -4.27 19.85 -26.58
CA PRO A 423 -5.62 19.30 -26.53
C PRO A 423 -6.00 18.75 -27.91
N MET A 424 -6.46 17.49 -27.97
CA MET A 424 -7.03 16.93 -29.20
C MET A 424 -8.39 17.58 -29.47
N PRO A 425 -8.71 17.99 -30.71
CA PRO A 425 -9.98 18.65 -31.01
C PRO A 425 -11.15 17.68 -30.82
N LEU A 426 -12.21 18.17 -30.15
CA LEU A 426 -13.49 17.47 -30.05
C LEU A 426 -14.07 17.22 -31.45
N PRO A 427 -14.60 16.03 -31.75
CA PRO A 427 -15.26 15.80 -33.04
C PRO A 427 -16.53 16.63 -33.11
N VAL A 428 -16.57 17.52 -34.10
CA VAL A 428 -17.76 18.24 -34.53
C VAL A 428 -18.78 17.21 -35.01
N LYS A 429 -19.93 17.15 -34.33
CA LYS A 429 -21.11 16.46 -34.85
C LYS A 429 -21.61 17.22 -36.08
N SER A 430 -21.80 16.52 -37.20
CA SER A 430 -22.72 16.94 -38.25
C SER A 430 -24.16 16.94 -37.74
#